data_AF-A0A3A4UWP2-F1
#
_entry.id   AF-A0A3A4UWP2-F1
#
_cell.length_a   1.000
_cell.length_b   1.000
_cell.length_c   1.000
_cell.angle_alpha   90.00
_cell.angle_beta   90.00
_cell.angle_gamma   90.00
#
_symmetry.space_group_name_H-M   'P 1'
#
loop_
_entity.id
_entity.type
_entity.pdbx_description
1 polymer ?
#
loop_
_entity_poly.entity_id
_entity_poly.type
_entity_poly.pdbx_seq_one_letter_code
_entity_poly.pdbx_strand_id
1 'polypeptide(L)'
;MGVNKKPSGAPRRAYYPSGPWVGGIRPVSSTSFKEEPKSKKKKEPKLPNPDPNNYKIVKAEEVNGYLILMINYPDCTNYEGNKILLFKGVTLLDIVNQKYIDPHFFEDSKIHSPIARFVPTGEGWKWAKSFAVKSIGDE
;
A
#
# COMPACT_ATOMS: atom_id res chain seq x y z
N MET A 1 21.35 -27.15 58.06
CA MET A 1 20.09 -27.28 57.28
C MET A 1 20.22 -26.35 56.08
N GLY A 2 20.06 -26.72 54.82
CA GLY A 2 19.74 -27.95 54.13
C GLY A 2 19.70 -27.60 52.65
N VAL A 3 20.54 -28.28 51.86
CA VAL A 3 20.36 -28.67 50.45
C VAL A 3 19.75 -27.64 49.47
N ASN A 4 20.62 -27.00 48.68
CA ASN A 4 20.28 -26.41 47.39
C ASN A 4 19.81 -27.52 46.42
N LYS A 5 18.53 -27.48 46.04
CA LYS A 5 17.96 -28.26 44.95
C LYS A 5 18.45 -27.70 43.61
N LYS A 6 19.17 -28.50 42.81
CA LYS A 6 18.91 -28.73 41.36
C LYS A 6 19.63 -30.01 40.91
N PRO A 7 18.89 -31.05 40.49
CA PRO A 7 19.43 -31.92 39.46
C PRO A 7 18.39 -32.11 38.34
N SER A 8 18.74 -31.70 37.13
CA SER A 8 18.12 -32.26 35.93
C SER A 8 19.02 -32.04 34.73
N GLY A 9 20.20 -32.68 34.77
CA GLY A 9 20.89 -33.09 33.55
C GLY A 9 20.12 -34.26 32.96
N ALA A 10 19.15 -33.99 32.09
CA ALA A 10 18.48 -35.04 31.34
C ALA A 10 19.47 -35.61 30.30
N PRO A 11 19.75 -36.92 30.30
CA PRO A 11 20.59 -37.52 29.28
C PRO A 11 19.82 -37.55 27.95
N ARG A 12 20.52 -37.13 26.89
CA ARG A 12 20.05 -37.16 25.50
C ARG A 12 19.69 -38.59 25.12
N ARG A 13 18.41 -38.89 24.95
CA ARG A 13 17.99 -40.13 24.28
C ARG A 13 17.91 -39.86 22.79
N ALA A 14 18.97 -40.25 22.07
CA ALA A 14 18.99 -40.23 20.62
C ALA A 14 17.90 -41.17 20.09
N TYR A 15 16.93 -40.62 19.36
CA TYR A 15 15.92 -41.40 18.65
C TYR A 15 16.51 -41.81 17.30
N TYR A 16 17.00 -43.05 17.20
CA TYR A 16 17.36 -43.66 15.92
C TYR A 16 16.13 -44.43 15.41
N PRO A 17 15.60 -44.11 14.22
CA PRO A 17 14.56 -44.93 13.61
C PRO A 17 15.13 -46.31 13.31
N SER A 18 14.52 -47.32 13.92
CA SER A 18 14.78 -48.74 13.71
C SER A 18 14.40 -49.12 12.27
N GLY A 19 15.41 -49.18 11.39
CA GLY A 19 15.31 -49.76 10.06
C GLY A 19 16.13 -51.06 9.95
N PRO A 20 15.71 -52.02 9.11
CA PRO A 20 16.37 -53.31 8.99
C PRO A 20 17.77 -53.15 8.37
N TRP A 21 18.76 -53.67 9.10
CA TRP A 21 20.14 -53.77 8.63
C TRP A 21 20.24 -54.85 7.56
N VAL A 22 20.50 -54.45 6.31
CA VAL A 22 20.90 -55.37 5.25
C VAL A 22 22.17 -54.81 4.59
N GLY A 23 23.28 -55.54 4.74
CA GLY A 23 24.47 -55.37 3.90
C GLY A 23 25.47 -54.28 4.32
N GLY A 24 26.11 -54.45 5.48
CA GLY A 24 27.57 -54.34 5.66
C GLY A 24 28.43 -53.24 5.00
N ILE A 25 27.89 -52.08 4.60
CA ILE A 25 28.68 -50.99 4.03
C ILE A 25 28.39 -49.71 4.82
N ARG A 26 29.37 -49.24 5.60
CA ARG A 26 29.34 -47.86 6.10
C ARG A 26 29.51 -46.94 4.90
N PRO A 27 28.59 -46.00 4.60
CA PRO A 27 28.89 -45.00 3.59
C PRO A 27 30.11 -44.19 4.06
N VAL A 28 31.07 -44.12 3.15
CA VAL A 28 32.37 -43.49 3.34
C VAL A 28 32.17 -42.05 3.76
N SER A 29 32.96 -41.62 4.75
CA SER A 29 33.18 -40.22 5.11
C SER A 29 33.67 -39.45 3.88
N SER A 30 32.74 -38.94 3.09
CA SER A 30 33.05 -38.04 1.99
C SER A 30 31.86 -37.13 1.76
N THR A 31 31.94 -35.92 2.30
CA THR A 31 31.91 -34.71 1.47
C THR A 31 32.10 -33.50 2.37
N SER A 32 33.20 -32.81 2.11
CA SER A 32 33.41 -31.43 2.51
C SER A 32 32.29 -30.59 1.90
N PHE A 33 31.21 -30.37 2.66
CA PHE A 33 30.28 -29.30 2.35
C PHE A 33 31.01 -28.01 2.69
N LYS A 34 31.57 -27.38 1.66
CA LYS A 34 31.87 -25.95 1.73
C LYS A 34 30.58 -25.27 2.15
N GLU A 35 30.57 -24.72 3.35
CA GLU A 35 29.52 -23.81 3.78
C GLU A 35 29.50 -22.65 2.78
N GLU A 36 28.52 -22.65 1.88
CA GLU A 36 28.27 -21.48 1.06
C GLU A 36 27.96 -20.30 2.00
N PRO A 37 28.60 -19.13 1.80
CA PRO A 37 28.36 -17.99 2.65
C PRO A 37 26.89 -17.62 2.56
N LYS A 38 26.19 -17.71 3.69
CA LYS A 38 24.78 -17.31 3.88
C LYS A 38 24.56 -15.96 3.20
N SER A 39 23.95 -15.98 2.01
CA SER A 39 23.66 -14.77 1.27
C SER A 39 22.69 -13.96 2.12
N LYS A 40 23.12 -12.75 2.51
CA LYS A 40 22.27 -11.80 3.22
C LYS A 40 21.09 -11.52 2.28
N LYS A 41 19.90 -12.04 2.60
CA LYS A 41 18.65 -11.69 1.92
C LYS A 41 18.56 -10.17 1.89
N LYS A 42 18.73 -9.56 0.72
CA LYS A 42 18.48 -8.13 0.51
C LYS A 42 17.02 -7.91 0.86
N LYS A 43 16.74 -7.03 1.84
CA LYS A 43 15.39 -6.54 2.08
C LYS A 43 14.92 -5.90 0.78
N GLU A 44 13.86 -6.42 0.19
CA GLU A 44 13.22 -5.76 -0.95
C GLU A 44 12.84 -4.33 -0.52
N PRO A 45 13.10 -3.33 -1.38
CA PRO A 45 12.65 -1.98 -1.08
C PRO A 45 11.12 -2.02 -0.99
N LYS A 46 10.58 -1.71 0.20
CA LYS A 46 9.13 -1.51 0.36
C LYS A 46 8.73 -0.41 -0.61
N LEU A 47 7.83 -0.71 -1.55
CA LEU A 47 7.22 0.31 -2.40
C LEU A 47 6.66 1.41 -1.49
N PRO A 48 6.87 2.70 -1.81
CA PRO A 48 6.25 3.78 -1.03
C PRO A 48 4.74 3.63 -1.18
N ASN A 49 4.06 3.25 -0.09
CA ASN A 49 2.61 3.30 -0.05
C ASN A 49 2.24 4.78 0.17
N PRO A 50 1.69 5.49 -0.82
CA PRO A 50 1.39 6.91 -0.67
C PRO A 50 0.35 7.13 0.43
N ASP A 51 0.55 8.13 1.28
CA ASP A 51 -0.43 8.47 2.32
C ASP A 51 -1.52 9.38 1.72
N PRO A 52 -2.78 8.93 1.63
CA PRO A 52 -3.87 9.75 1.10
C PRO A 52 -4.23 10.97 1.97
N ASN A 53 -3.73 11.05 3.22
CA ASN A 53 -3.88 12.23 4.07
C ASN A 53 -2.88 13.36 3.73
N ASN A 54 -1.80 13.04 3.01
CA ASN A 54 -0.78 14.00 2.64
C ASN A 54 -1.06 14.56 1.24
N TYR A 55 -1.94 15.55 1.17
CA TYR A 55 -2.31 16.19 -0.09
C TYR A 55 -2.21 17.71 -0.04
N LYS A 56 -2.03 18.32 -1.21
CA LYS A 56 -2.02 19.77 -1.41
C LYS A 56 -3.03 20.13 -2.49
N ILE A 57 -3.93 21.05 -2.18
CA ILE A 57 -4.84 21.62 -3.19
C ILE A 57 -4.03 22.63 -4.02
N VAL A 58 -3.85 22.34 -5.30
CA VAL A 58 -3.12 23.18 -6.26
C VAL A 58 -4.07 24.20 -6.89
N LYS A 59 -5.28 23.75 -7.24
CA LYS A 59 -6.30 24.57 -7.88
C LYS A 59 -7.69 24.04 -7.54
N ALA A 60 -8.63 24.96 -7.32
CA ALA A 60 -10.04 24.64 -7.08
C ALA A 60 -10.91 25.55 -7.94
N GLU A 61 -12.01 25.02 -8.46
CA GLU A 61 -13.01 25.81 -9.19
C GLU A 61 -14.39 25.20 -9.01
N GLU A 62 -15.34 26.02 -8.56
CA GLU A 62 -16.74 25.64 -8.41
C GLU A 62 -17.54 26.19 -9.59
N VAL A 63 -18.22 25.31 -10.31
CA VAL A 63 -19.00 25.66 -11.49
C VAL A 63 -20.28 24.84 -11.47
N ASN A 64 -21.43 25.49 -11.47
CA ASN A 64 -22.73 24.85 -11.68
C ASN A 64 -23.04 23.71 -10.70
N GLY A 65 -22.67 23.86 -9.42
CA GLY A 65 -22.84 22.81 -8.42
C GLY A 65 -21.86 21.64 -8.54
N TYR A 66 -20.85 21.75 -9.41
CA TYR A 66 -19.71 20.85 -9.45
C TYR A 66 -18.48 21.53 -8.89
N LEU A 67 -17.61 20.75 -8.26
CA LEU A 67 -16.32 21.19 -7.75
C LEU A 67 -15.22 20.44 -8.48
N ILE A 68 -14.34 21.20 -9.15
CA ILE A 68 -13.16 20.70 -9.85
C ILE A 68 -11.96 20.98 -8.97
N LEU A 69 -11.19 19.94 -8.64
CA LEU A 69 -10.01 20.04 -7.80
C LEU A 69 -8.79 19.47 -8.50
N MET A 70 -7.72 20.26 -8.56
CA MET A 70 -6.39 19.78 -8.86
C MET A 70 -5.65 19.60 -7.54
N ILE A 71 -5.27 18.36 -7.25
CA ILE A 71 -4.63 17.97 -6.00
C ILE A 71 -3.29 17.33 -6.32
N ASN A 72 -2.28 17.65 -5.51
CA ASN A 72 -0.99 16.98 -5.52
C ASN A 72 -0.86 16.07 -4.30
N TYR A 73 -0.52 14.80 -4.52
CA TYR A 73 -0.13 13.84 -3.50
C TYR A 73 1.39 13.66 -3.58
N PRO A 74 2.20 14.31 -2.71
CA PRO A 74 3.66 14.33 -2.84
C PRO A 74 4.29 12.94 -2.81
N ASP A 75 3.63 11.98 -2.14
CA ASP A 75 4.11 10.61 -1.98
C ASP A 75 3.79 9.72 -3.19
N CYS A 76 3.04 10.23 -4.18
CA CYS A 76 2.72 9.51 -5.41
C CYS A 76 3.76 9.79 -6.50
N THR A 77 4.35 8.74 -7.07
CA THR A 77 5.30 8.86 -8.19
C THR A 77 4.62 9.00 -9.56
N ASN A 78 3.33 8.65 -9.66
CA ASN A 78 2.59 8.69 -10.92
C ASN A 78 2.10 10.11 -11.21
N TYR A 79 2.40 10.62 -12.41
CA TYR A 79 2.09 12.00 -12.83
C TYR A 79 2.53 13.06 -11.81
N GLU A 80 3.69 12.84 -11.16
CA GLU A 80 4.22 13.74 -10.12
C GLU A 80 3.25 13.95 -8.95
N GLY A 81 2.32 13.01 -8.75
CA GLY A 81 1.30 13.05 -7.71
C GLY A 81 0.10 13.93 -8.02
N ASN A 82 0.07 14.59 -9.18
CA ASN A 82 -1.05 15.44 -9.57
C ASN A 82 -2.27 14.62 -10.00
N LYS A 83 -3.45 15.04 -9.57
CA LYS A 83 -4.74 14.45 -9.93
C LYS A 83 -5.77 15.55 -10.12
N ILE A 84 -6.63 15.40 -11.13
CA ILE A 84 -7.81 16.24 -11.30
C ILE A 84 -9.03 15.41 -10.93
N LEU A 85 -9.75 15.86 -9.91
CA LEU A 85 -10.95 15.22 -9.38
C LEU A 85 -12.15 16.14 -9.62
N LEU A 86 -13.29 15.54 -9.93
CA LEU A 86 -14.56 16.23 -10.08
C LEU A 86 -15.55 15.69 -9.04
N PHE A 87 -16.21 16.59 -8.31
CA PHE A 87 -17.25 16.28 -7.34
C PHE A 87 -18.57 16.95 -7.76
N LYS A 88 -19.70 16.37 -7.36
CA LYS A 88 -21.05 16.90 -7.62
C LYS A 88 -21.73 17.25 -6.30
N GLY A 89 -22.29 18.44 -6.19
CA GLY A 89 -23.03 18.91 -5.01
C GLY A 89 -22.16 19.11 -3.76
N VAL A 90 -20.84 19.31 -3.94
CA VAL A 90 -19.88 19.48 -2.85
C VAL A 90 -19.15 20.81 -3.05
N THR A 91 -18.95 21.56 -1.97
CA THR A 91 -18.19 22.81 -1.98
C THR A 91 -16.74 22.58 -1.54
N LEU A 92 -15.86 23.55 -1.83
CA LEU A 92 -14.48 23.52 -1.39
C LEU A 92 -14.37 23.45 0.14
N LEU A 93 -15.28 24.12 0.84
CA LEU A 93 -15.34 24.10 2.31
C LEU A 93 -15.62 22.70 2.85
N ASP A 94 -16.54 21.96 2.23
CA ASP A 94 -16.87 20.59 2.62
C ASP A 94 -15.64 19.68 2.50
N ILE A 95 -14.91 19.80 1.38
CA ILE A 95 -13.68 19.05 1.15
C ILE A 95 -12.57 19.41 2.15
N VAL A 96 -12.38 20.69 2.45
CA VAL A 96 -11.37 21.14 3.42
C VAL A 96 -11.72 20.64 4.83
N ASN A 97 -13.00 20.69 5.20
CA ASN A 97 -13.48 20.19 6.50
C ASN A 97 -13.35 18.68 6.65
N GLN A 98 -13.45 17.93 5.55
CA GLN A 98 -13.25 16.48 5.53
C GLN A 98 -11.81 16.07 5.88
N LYS A 99 -10.81 16.94 5.63
CA LYS A 99 -9.37 16.73 5.90
C LYS A 99 -8.72 15.52 5.21
N TYR A 100 -9.49 14.79 4.42
CA TYR A 100 -9.10 13.58 3.73
C TYR A 100 -9.70 13.62 2.34
N ILE A 101 -8.90 13.33 1.31
CA ILE A 101 -9.40 13.21 -0.05
C ILE A 101 -8.86 11.91 -0.62
N ASP A 102 -9.77 10.99 -0.95
CA ASP A 102 -9.41 9.75 -1.62
C ASP A 102 -9.70 9.89 -3.11
N PRO A 103 -8.71 9.65 -3.99
CA PRO A 103 -8.92 9.65 -5.42
C PRO A 103 -9.65 8.41 -5.95
N HIS A 104 -10.05 7.43 -5.12
CA HIS A 104 -10.84 6.28 -5.56
C HIS A 104 -12.34 6.58 -5.59
N PHE A 105 -13.08 5.77 -6.34
CA PHE A 105 -14.53 5.83 -6.38
C PHE A 105 -15.11 4.87 -5.35
N PHE A 106 -16.01 5.35 -4.51
CA PHE A 106 -16.70 4.54 -3.50
C PHE A 106 -18.12 5.05 -3.29
N GLU A 107 -19.00 4.16 -2.86
CA GLU A 107 -20.43 4.46 -2.64
C GLU A 107 -20.74 4.91 -1.20
N ASP A 108 -19.73 4.97 -0.32
CA ASP A 108 -19.92 5.37 1.07
C ASP A 108 -20.39 6.83 1.17
N SER A 109 -21.51 7.05 1.86
CA SER A 109 -22.11 8.38 2.06
C SER A 109 -21.37 9.28 3.05
N LYS A 110 -20.38 8.75 3.76
CA LYS A 110 -19.67 9.47 4.84
C LYS A 110 -18.53 10.35 4.33
N ILE A 111 -18.00 10.05 3.15
CA ILE A 111 -16.85 10.72 2.56
C ILE A 111 -17.27 11.14 1.16
N HIS A 112 -16.92 12.35 0.75
CA HIS A 112 -17.16 12.81 -0.61
C HIS A 112 -16.25 12.03 -1.56
N SER A 113 -16.85 11.16 -2.38
CA SER A 113 -16.17 10.48 -3.49
C SER A 113 -16.22 11.35 -4.75
N PRO A 114 -15.15 11.39 -5.56
CA PRO A 114 -15.22 11.99 -6.89
C PRO A 114 -16.21 11.22 -7.77
N ILE A 115 -16.79 11.92 -8.75
CA ILE A 115 -17.64 11.31 -9.80
C ILE A 115 -16.84 11.05 -11.08
N ALA A 116 -15.72 11.76 -11.27
CA ALA A 116 -14.85 11.62 -12.42
C ALA A 116 -13.42 12.00 -12.07
N ARG A 117 -12.48 11.48 -12.87
CA ARG A 117 -11.04 11.76 -12.76
C ARG A 117 -10.50 12.06 -14.14
N PHE A 118 -9.67 13.09 -14.22
CA PHE A 118 -9.07 13.51 -15.48
C PHE A 118 -7.54 13.46 -15.38
N VAL A 119 -6.91 13.29 -16.54
CA VAL A 119 -5.45 13.37 -16.66
C VAL A 119 -5.01 14.75 -16.15
N PRO A 120 -3.98 14.86 -15.29
CA PRO A 120 -3.56 16.12 -14.65
C PRO A 120 -2.80 17.05 -15.62
N THR A 121 -3.39 17.33 -16.78
CA THR A 121 -2.88 18.23 -17.81
C THR A 121 -3.83 19.41 -17.98
N GLY A 122 -3.36 20.45 -18.69
CA GLY A 122 -4.23 21.58 -19.05
C GLY A 122 -5.46 21.15 -19.88
N GLU A 123 -5.33 20.12 -20.71
CA GLU A 123 -6.45 19.54 -21.46
C GLU A 123 -7.44 18.81 -20.56
N GLY A 124 -6.96 17.98 -19.62
CA GLY A 124 -7.82 17.31 -18.66
C GLY A 124 -8.61 18.30 -17.79
N TRP A 125 -8.01 19.44 -17.43
CA TRP A 125 -8.72 20.53 -16.75
C TRP A 125 -9.83 21.13 -17.62
N LYS A 126 -9.58 21.34 -18.92
CA LYS A 126 -10.61 21.82 -19.86
C LYS A 126 -11.75 20.81 -19.99
N TRP A 127 -11.45 19.52 -20.06
CA TRP A 127 -12.48 18.48 -20.11
C TRP A 127 -13.36 18.48 -18.86
N ALA A 128 -12.76 18.57 -17.67
CA ALA A 128 -13.49 18.67 -16.41
C ALA A 128 -14.45 19.88 -16.41
N LYS A 129 -13.97 21.03 -16.87
CA LYS A 129 -14.80 22.24 -17.03
C LYS A 129 -15.94 22.04 -18.02
N SER A 130 -15.65 21.51 -19.20
CA SER A 130 -16.66 21.29 -20.22
C SER A 130 -17.76 20.34 -19.73
N PHE A 131 -17.42 19.33 -18.94
CA PHE A 131 -18.39 18.45 -18.31
C PHE A 131 -19.29 19.23 -17.34
N ALA A 132 -18.70 19.95 -16.38
CA ALA A 132 -19.45 20.74 -15.39
C ALA A 132 -20.36 21.82 -16.00
N VAL A 133 -19.95 22.40 -17.13
CA VAL A 133 -20.77 23.39 -17.85
C VAL A 133 -21.93 22.74 -18.60
N LYS A 134 -21.70 21.63 -19.30
CA LYS A 134 -22.73 20.98 -20.14
C LYS A 134 -23.83 20.31 -19.33
N SER A 135 -23.53 19.79 -18.15
CA SER A 135 -24.48 19.08 -17.29
C SER A 135 -25.67 19.90 -16.77
N ILE A 136 -25.77 21.18 -17.14
CA ILE A 136 -26.92 22.04 -16.86
C ILE A 136 -28.05 21.87 -17.89
N GLY A 137 -27.79 21.33 -19.07
CA GLY A 137 -28.73 21.34 -20.19
C GLY A 137 -29.58 20.09 -20.39
N ASP A 138 -29.44 19.06 -19.55
CA ASP A 138 -30.02 17.73 -19.77
C ASP A 138 -31.07 17.31 -18.72
N GLU A 139 -31.65 18.26 -17.96
CA GLU A 139 -32.80 18.01 -17.07
C GLU A 139 -34.14 18.49 -17.66
#